data_AF-A0A183B8Z0-F1
#
_entry.id   AF-A0A183B8Z0-F1
#
_cell.length_a   1.000
_cell.length_b   1.000
_cell.length_c   1.000
_cell.angle_alpha   90.00
_cell.angle_beta   90.00
_cell.angle_gamma   90.00
#
_symmetry.space_group_name_H-M   'P 1'
#
loop_
_entity.id
_entity.type
_entity.pdbx_description
1 polymer ?
#
loop_
_entity_poly.entity_id
_entity_poly.type
_entity_poly.pdbx_seq_one_letter_code
_entity_poly.pdbx_strand_id
1 'polypeptide(L)'
;MLENVFGDFRIFCYLTLVLIVAHCKSLSPSDSKLVMLFTLSRHGDRAPIHKLPSDPYQNHWTSGYAQLTVSGAAQLTELGQFVRNRYSSFIPQTYHKVQYPNFHIFISSGTHRTLMSANSFLRGLFKLELQQNASIPPPVFTLSSDDDHLLKMSRNCPEYRERLHKLTNSDQVAKKISLFSETITRLETVFRKLSNCWICEIHMKLIWKLFTGIPMTFAHRLVINSSSGIEQTRLMTVSSCRSSLKFFFRRLAKNK
;
A
#
# COMPACT_ATOMS: atom_id res chain seq x y z
N MET A 1 45.59 -44.57 4.15
CA MET A 1 45.41 -44.13 2.74
C MET A 1 44.10 -43.37 2.49
N LEU A 2 43.04 -43.60 3.29
CA LEU A 2 41.75 -42.90 3.13
C LEU A 2 41.69 -41.49 3.77
N GLU A 3 42.48 -41.20 4.80
CA GLU A 3 42.45 -39.88 5.48
C GLU A 3 42.99 -38.73 4.62
N ASN A 4 43.97 -38.99 3.74
CA ASN A 4 44.51 -37.98 2.83
C ASN A 4 43.47 -37.53 1.78
N VAL A 5 42.62 -38.46 1.31
CA VAL A 5 41.59 -38.17 0.30
C VAL A 5 40.49 -37.25 0.85
N PHE A 6 40.14 -37.38 2.13
CA PHE A 6 39.15 -36.50 2.77
C PHE A 6 39.70 -35.10 3.09
N GLY A 7 41.01 -34.98 3.37
CA GLY A 7 41.69 -33.69 3.53
C GLY A 7 41.71 -32.91 2.22
N ASP A 8 42.06 -33.57 1.13
CA ASP A 8 42.13 -32.98 -0.22
C ASP A 8 40.74 -32.54 -0.72
N PHE A 9 39.69 -33.31 -0.44
CA PHE A 9 38.32 -32.92 -0.78
C PHE A 9 37.84 -31.67 -0.03
N ARG A 10 38.19 -31.53 1.26
CA ARG A 10 37.86 -30.35 2.07
C ARG A 10 38.59 -29.10 1.58
N ILE A 11 39.86 -29.23 1.23
CA ILE A 11 40.67 -28.15 0.67
C ILE A 11 40.10 -27.73 -0.69
N PHE A 12 39.74 -28.69 -1.54
CA PHE A 12 39.10 -28.41 -2.83
C PHE A 12 37.74 -27.69 -2.68
N CYS A 13 36.88 -28.12 -1.75
CA CYS A 13 35.62 -27.43 -1.45
C CYS A 13 35.85 -26.00 -0.92
N TYR A 14 36.86 -25.80 -0.07
CA TYR A 14 37.20 -24.48 0.44
C TYR A 14 37.73 -23.56 -0.65
N LEU A 15 38.64 -24.04 -1.50
CA LEU A 15 39.19 -23.28 -2.63
C LEU A 15 38.12 -22.95 -3.66
N THR A 16 37.23 -23.89 -4.00
CA THR A 16 36.10 -23.63 -4.90
C THR A 16 35.13 -22.61 -4.30
N LEU A 17 34.83 -22.67 -2.99
CA LEU A 17 34.02 -21.66 -2.30
C LEU A 17 34.68 -20.27 -2.34
N VAL A 18 35.98 -20.18 -2.06
CA VAL A 18 36.74 -18.92 -2.11
C VAL A 18 36.74 -18.35 -3.54
N LEU A 19 36.93 -19.19 -4.55
CA LEU A 19 36.91 -18.79 -5.95
C LEU A 19 35.50 -18.32 -6.38
N ILE A 20 34.43 -19.02 -5.96
CA ILE A 20 33.04 -18.61 -6.22
C ILE A 20 32.75 -17.25 -5.56
N VAL A 21 33.16 -17.04 -4.30
CA VAL A 21 32.98 -15.76 -3.61
C VAL A 21 33.78 -14.64 -4.27
N ALA A 22 35.01 -14.92 -4.71
CA ALA A 22 35.83 -13.96 -5.45
C ALA A 22 35.21 -13.60 -6.81
N HIS A 23 34.69 -14.59 -7.54
CA HIS A 23 34.01 -14.39 -8.82
C HIS A 23 32.71 -13.59 -8.63
N CYS A 24 31.96 -13.86 -7.56
CA CYS A 24 30.75 -13.12 -7.22
C CYS A 24 31.03 -11.64 -6.87
N LYS A 25 32.21 -11.33 -6.34
CA LYS A 25 32.69 -9.95 -6.13
C LYS A 25 33.20 -9.27 -7.41
N SER A 26 33.51 -10.05 -8.45
CA SER A 26 34.02 -9.57 -9.74
C SER A 26 32.92 -9.36 -10.79
N LEU A 27 31.65 -9.68 -10.49
CA LEU A 27 30.56 -9.07 -11.23
C LEU A 27 30.64 -7.58 -10.95
N SER A 28 31.20 -6.82 -11.88
CA SER A 28 31.14 -5.37 -11.81
C SER A 28 29.66 -5.00 -11.69
N PRO A 29 29.31 -4.00 -10.85
CA PRO A 29 28.00 -3.40 -10.96
C PRO A 29 27.86 -3.01 -12.43
N SER A 30 26.85 -3.55 -13.11
CA SER A 30 26.50 -3.11 -14.45
C SER A 30 26.65 -1.58 -14.53
N ASP A 31 27.28 -1.06 -15.60
CA ASP A 31 27.42 0.39 -15.88
C ASP A 31 26.06 1.11 -16.04
N SER A 32 24.97 0.45 -15.68
CA SER A 32 23.62 0.97 -15.52
C SER A 32 23.60 2.18 -14.57
N LYS A 33 23.59 3.36 -15.17
CA LYS A 33 23.38 4.63 -14.47
C LYS A 33 21.88 4.88 -14.26
N LEU A 34 21.48 5.18 -13.03
CA LEU A 34 20.12 5.65 -12.74
C LEU A 34 19.92 7.05 -13.38
N VAL A 35 18.98 7.15 -14.31
CA VAL A 35 18.65 8.41 -15.01
C VAL A 35 17.40 9.07 -14.43
N MET A 36 16.42 8.27 -14.00
CA MET A 36 15.14 8.78 -13.49
C MET A 36 14.55 7.84 -12.44
N LEU A 37 13.94 8.43 -11.40
CA LEU A 37 13.18 7.71 -10.39
C LEU A 37 11.72 8.18 -10.43
N PHE A 38 10.80 7.24 -10.68
CA PHE A 38 9.37 7.47 -10.59
C PHE A 38 8.77 6.59 -9.50
N THR A 39 8.01 7.19 -8.58
CA THR A 39 7.34 6.46 -7.50
C THR A 39 5.85 6.78 -7.51
N LEU A 40 5.03 5.73 -7.56
CA LEU A 40 3.59 5.82 -7.32
C LEU A 40 3.26 5.03 -6.06
N SER A 41 2.68 5.70 -5.06
CA SER A 41 2.31 5.08 -3.79
C SER A 41 0.86 5.32 -3.46
N ARG A 42 0.26 4.36 -2.74
CA ARG A 42 -1.03 4.56 -2.10
C ARG A 42 -0.83 5.34 -0.80
N HIS A 43 -1.86 6.06 -0.37
CA HIS A 43 -1.93 6.63 0.97
C HIS A 43 -1.70 5.58 2.07
N GLY A 44 -1.31 6.03 3.25
CA GLY A 44 -1.10 5.15 4.41
C GLY A 44 -2.39 4.62 5.01
N ASP A 45 -2.26 3.83 6.08
CA ASP A 45 -3.39 3.40 6.89
C ASP A 45 -4.32 4.58 7.28
N ARG A 46 -5.62 4.31 7.30
CA ARG A 46 -6.66 5.33 7.47
C ARG A 46 -7.89 4.78 8.17
N ALA A 47 -8.70 5.68 8.72
CA ALA A 47 -10.05 5.34 9.16
C ALA A 47 -10.91 4.82 7.97
N PRO A 48 -11.98 4.04 8.24
CA PRO A 48 -12.95 3.64 7.23
C PRO A 48 -13.49 4.84 6.44
N ILE A 49 -13.79 4.66 5.14
CA ILE A 49 -14.39 5.75 4.34
C ILE A 49 -15.89 5.87 4.68
N HIS A 50 -16.55 4.74 4.87
CA HIS A 50 -17.97 4.70 5.17
C HIS A 50 -18.17 4.24 6.61
N LYS A 51 -19.02 4.97 7.32
CA LYS A 51 -19.47 4.60 8.66
C LYS A 51 -20.39 3.37 8.56
N LEU A 52 -20.18 2.40 9.44
CA LEU A 52 -21.15 1.33 9.64
C LEU A 52 -22.38 1.92 10.37
N PRO A 53 -23.62 1.52 10.01
CA PRO A 53 -24.84 2.09 10.62
C PRO A 53 -24.79 2.14 12.15
N SER A 54 -24.29 1.08 12.78
CA SER A 54 -24.03 0.97 14.21
C SER A 54 -22.53 0.76 14.48
N ASP A 55 -21.66 1.68 14.08
CA ASP A 55 -20.22 1.58 14.36
C ASP A 55 -19.93 1.76 15.86
N PRO A 56 -19.53 0.70 16.60
CA PRO A 56 -19.23 0.80 18.03
C PRO A 56 -17.89 1.54 18.28
N TYR A 57 -17.11 1.80 17.23
CA TYR A 57 -15.77 2.39 17.30
C TYR A 57 -15.72 3.83 16.77
N GLN A 58 -16.86 4.52 16.69
CA GLN A 58 -16.89 5.90 16.21
C GLN A 58 -15.88 6.81 16.92
N ASN A 59 -15.72 6.68 18.23
CA ASN A 59 -14.80 7.49 19.04
C ASN A 59 -13.31 7.12 18.86
N HIS A 60 -13.02 5.96 18.26
CA HIS A 60 -11.66 5.55 17.94
C HIS A 60 -11.08 6.36 16.77
N TRP A 61 -11.93 6.81 15.85
CA TRP A 61 -11.54 7.58 14.67
C TRP A 61 -11.41 9.07 15.04
N THR A 62 -10.42 9.43 15.86
CA THR A 62 -10.25 10.78 16.43
C THR A 62 -10.11 11.88 15.39
N SER A 63 -9.41 11.60 14.28
CA SER A 63 -9.31 12.52 13.14
C SER A 63 -10.56 12.51 12.23
N GLY A 64 -11.53 11.64 12.50
CA GLY A 64 -12.70 11.41 11.67
C GLY A 64 -12.51 10.33 10.60
N TYR A 65 -13.61 9.97 9.95
CA TYR A 65 -13.64 8.97 8.89
C TYR A 65 -12.83 9.41 7.66
N ALA A 66 -12.33 8.42 6.91
CA ALA A 66 -11.50 8.57 5.73
C ALA A 66 -10.16 9.32 5.92
N GLN A 67 -9.82 9.73 7.16
CA GLN A 67 -8.57 10.41 7.47
C GLN A 67 -7.41 9.45 7.70
N LEU A 68 -6.20 9.95 7.41
CA LEU A 68 -4.95 9.25 7.67
C LEU A 68 -4.78 9.06 9.18
N THR A 69 -4.36 7.86 9.59
CA THR A 69 -4.06 7.58 11.00
C THR A 69 -2.61 7.94 11.32
N VAL A 70 -2.26 8.02 12.62
CA VAL A 70 -0.86 8.19 13.04
C VAL A 70 0.01 7.05 12.53
N SER A 71 -0.50 5.81 12.58
CA SER A 71 0.21 4.66 12.00
C SER A 71 0.38 4.81 10.48
N GLY A 72 -0.62 5.33 9.76
CA GLY A 72 -0.53 5.58 8.33
C GLY A 72 0.50 6.64 7.96
N ALA A 73 0.61 7.71 8.76
CA ALA A 73 1.66 8.70 8.59
C ALA A 73 3.05 8.07 8.78
N ALA A 74 3.24 7.30 9.85
CA ALA A 74 4.50 6.59 10.12
C ALA A 74 4.91 5.63 8.99
N GLN A 75 3.95 4.88 8.41
CA GLN A 75 4.20 4.01 7.26
C GLN A 75 4.79 4.78 6.06
N LEU A 76 4.29 5.99 5.79
CA LEU A 76 4.80 6.79 4.68
C LEU A 76 6.15 7.41 4.99
N THR A 77 6.38 7.82 6.23
CA THR A 77 7.70 8.25 6.69
C THR A 77 8.73 7.13 6.54
N GLU A 78 8.40 5.91 6.95
CA GLU A 78 9.25 4.72 6.75
C GLU A 78 9.51 4.46 5.25
N LEU A 79 8.46 4.56 4.41
CA LEU A 79 8.61 4.43 2.96
C LEU A 79 9.56 5.51 2.38
N GLY A 80 9.46 6.75 2.85
CA GLY A 80 10.36 7.84 2.47
C GLY A 80 11.80 7.56 2.87
N GLN A 81 12.03 7.07 4.09
CA GLN A 81 13.36 6.68 4.57
C GLN A 81 13.94 5.52 3.75
N PHE A 82 13.11 4.54 3.39
CA PHE A 82 13.53 3.44 2.52
C PHE A 82 14.01 3.95 1.15
N VAL A 83 13.23 4.83 0.50
CA VAL A 83 13.60 5.44 -0.78
C VAL A 83 14.88 6.27 -0.63
N ARG A 84 15.01 7.06 0.45
CA ARG A 84 16.21 7.84 0.76
C ARG A 84 17.45 6.96 0.86
N ASN A 85 17.36 5.86 1.59
CA ASN A 85 18.49 4.97 1.81
C ASN A 85 18.88 4.22 0.53
N ARG A 86 17.90 3.84 -0.29
CA ARG A 86 18.14 3.11 -1.54
C ARG A 86 18.75 3.99 -2.64
N TYR A 87 18.41 5.28 -2.66
CA TYR A 87 18.77 6.22 -3.72
C TYR A 87 19.53 7.43 -3.18
N SER A 88 20.30 7.27 -2.11
CA SER A 88 21.00 8.36 -1.42
C SER A 88 22.00 9.11 -2.32
N SER A 89 22.60 8.41 -3.28
CA SER A 89 23.53 8.98 -4.27
C SER A 89 22.82 9.73 -5.40
N PHE A 90 21.54 9.45 -5.63
CA PHE A 90 20.74 10.08 -6.69
C PHE A 90 19.89 11.24 -6.17
N ILE A 91 19.38 11.13 -4.94
CA ILE A 91 18.53 12.15 -4.33
C ILE A 91 19.41 13.13 -3.53
N PRO A 92 19.33 14.46 -3.76
CA PRO A 92 20.00 15.46 -2.93
C PRO A 92 19.63 15.35 -1.44
N GLN A 93 20.56 15.77 -0.57
CA GLN A 93 20.33 15.76 0.88
C GLN A 93 19.24 16.76 1.32
N THR A 94 19.12 17.87 0.60
CA THR A 94 18.12 18.92 0.83
C THR A 94 17.38 19.23 -0.46
N TYR A 95 16.13 19.67 -0.32
CA TYR A 95 15.39 20.22 -1.45
C TYR A 95 15.84 21.65 -1.72
N HIS A 96 16.25 21.95 -2.95
CA HIS A 96 16.63 23.31 -3.34
C HIS A 96 16.18 23.61 -4.78
N LYS A 97 15.10 24.38 -4.94
CA LYS A 97 14.47 24.65 -6.24
C LYS A 97 15.41 25.34 -7.24
N VAL A 98 16.27 26.24 -6.77
CA VAL A 98 17.17 27.03 -7.64
C VAL A 98 18.38 26.22 -8.09
N GLN A 99 18.90 25.36 -7.21
CA GLN A 99 20.07 24.52 -7.51
C GLN A 99 19.68 23.28 -8.30
N TYR A 100 18.45 22.79 -8.09
CA TYR A 100 17.92 21.60 -8.73
C TYR A 100 16.56 21.88 -9.41
N PRO A 101 16.48 22.87 -10.33
CA PRO A 101 15.25 23.16 -11.04
C PRO A 101 14.87 21.92 -11.86
N ASN A 102 13.66 21.40 -11.66
CA ASN A 102 13.11 20.21 -12.32
C ASN A 102 13.62 18.85 -11.83
N PHE A 103 14.40 18.79 -10.75
CA PHE A 103 14.91 17.52 -10.24
C PHE A 103 13.86 16.74 -9.41
N HIS A 104 12.89 17.44 -8.82
CA HIS A 104 11.85 16.85 -7.98
C HIS A 104 10.48 17.45 -8.26
N ILE A 105 9.52 16.58 -8.58
CA ILE A 105 8.11 16.93 -8.65
C ILE A 105 7.35 15.94 -7.78
N PHE A 106 6.61 16.46 -6.79
CA PHE A 106 5.77 15.65 -5.92
C PHE A 106 4.31 16.01 -6.19
N ILE A 107 3.53 15.02 -6.62
CA ILE A 107 2.11 15.19 -6.98
C ILE A 107 1.29 14.23 -6.12
N SER A 108 0.21 14.76 -5.54
CA SER A 108 -0.80 13.99 -4.82
C SER A 108 -2.16 14.24 -5.43
N SER A 109 -3.10 13.30 -5.27
CA SER A 109 -4.51 13.60 -5.47
C SER A 109 -5.03 14.52 -4.37
N GLY A 110 -6.06 15.30 -4.69
CA GLY A 110 -6.63 16.34 -3.83
C GLY A 110 -7.54 15.80 -2.72
N THR A 111 -7.06 14.87 -1.91
CA THR A 111 -7.75 14.39 -0.71
C THR A 111 -6.86 14.57 0.53
N HIS A 112 -7.46 14.86 1.69
CA HIS A 112 -6.71 15.09 2.93
C HIS A 112 -5.70 13.96 3.23
N ARG A 113 -6.14 12.70 3.21
CA ARG A 113 -5.27 11.55 3.50
C ARG A 113 -4.09 11.38 2.53
N THR A 114 -4.25 11.75 1.25
CA THR A 114 -3.17 11.60 0.24
C THR A 114 -2.17 12.73 0.36
N LEU A 115 -2.64 13.96 0.61
CA LEU A 115 -1.76 15.12 0.89
C LEU A 115 -0.96 14.90 2.18
N MET A 116 -1.61 14.45 3.26
CA MET A 116 -0.93 14.10 4.51
C MET A 116 0.07 12.95 4.32
N SER A 117 -0.28 11.94 3.50
CA SER A 117 0.62 10.83 3.15
C SER A 117 1.86 11.32 2.40
N ALA A 118 1.68 12.17 1.39
CA ALA A 118 2.77 12.74 0.62
C ALA A 118 3.72 13.57 1.50
N ASN A 119 3.17 14.40 2.40
CA ASN A 119 3.98 15.15 3.36
C ASN A 119 4.73 14.24 4.34
N SER A 120 4.09 13.16 4.81
CA SER A 120 4.73 12.17 5.70
C SER A 120 5.86 11.43 4.99
N PHE A 121 5.68 11.11 3.70
CA PHE A 121 6.71 10.53 2.85
C PHE A 121 7.91 11.48 2.68
N LEU A 122 7.65 12.76 2.42
CA LEU A 122 8.71 13.77 2.28
C LEU A 122 9.53 13.97 3.56
N ARG A 123 8.89 13.88 4.73
CA ARG A 123 9.58 13.90 6.03
C ARG A 123 10.62 12.79 6.14
N GLY A 124 10.25 11.58 5.73
CA GLY A 124 11.17 10.44 5.70
C GLY A 124 12.24 10.56 4.62
N LEU A 125 11.86 11.04 3.43
CA LEU A 125 12.74 11.17 2.28
C LEU A 125 13.89 12.16 2.53
N PHE A 126 13.59 13.30 3.14
CA PHE A 126 14.57 14.37 3.42
C PHE A 126 15.07 14.38 4.86
N LYS A 127 14.68 13.39 5.68
CA LYS A 127 15.08 13.27 7.10
C LYS A 127 14.83 14.56 7.89
N LEU A 128 13.68 15.19 7.68
CA LEU A 128 13.36 16.54 8.19
C LEU A 128 13.38 16.62 9.73
N GLU A 129 13.14 15.51 10.42
CA GLU A 129 13.14 15.43 11.90
C GLU A 129 14.55 15.37 12.51
N LEU A 130 15.56 15.02 11.71
CA LEU A 130 16.96 14.97 12.14
C LEU A 130 17.72 16.27 11.83
N GLN A 131 17.11 17.19 11.09
CA GLN A 131 17.72 18.46 10.74
C GLN A 131 17.46 19.45 11.88
N GLN A 132 18.56 19.91 12.51
CA GLN A 132 18.52 20.83 13.66
C GLN A 132 17.78 22.14 13.35
N ASN A 133 17.76 22.54 12.08
CA ASN A 133 16.88 23.58 11.57
C ASN A 133 15.69 22.90 10.93
N ALA A 134 14.47 23.18 11.42
CA ALA A 134 13.22 22.65 10.89
C ALA A 134 13.14 22.89 9.38
N SER A 135 13.61 21.92 8.60
CA SER A 135 13.64 22.06 7.16
C SER A 135 12.21 21.94 6.66
N ILE A 136 11.77 22.99 5.98
CA ILE A 136 10.44 23.05 5.39
C ILE A 136 10.34 21.92 4.36
N PRO A 137 9.26 21.11 4.39
CA PRO A 137 9.08 20.05 3.40
C PRO A 137 8.96 20.64 1.99
N PRO A 138 9.40 19.91 0.95
CA PRO A 138 9.14 20.28 -0.43
C PRO A 138 7.64 20.47 -0.71
N PRO A 139 7.27 21.31 -1.68
CA PRO A 139 5.87 21.48 -2.06
C PRO A 139 5.30 20.20 -2.66
N VAL A 140 4.05 19.89 -2.32
CA VAL A 140 3.23 18.84 -2.93
C VAL A 140 2.16 19.50 -3.78
N PHE A 141 2.20 19.26 -5.08
CA PHE A 141 1.20 19.77 -6.02
C PHE A 141 -0.01 18.84 -6.07
N THR A 142 -1.18 19.41 -6.31
CA THR A 142 -2.42 18.67 -6.45
C THR A 142 -3.36 19.38 -7.40
N LEU A 143 -4.21 18.61 -8.07
CA LEU A 143 -5.42 19.13 -8.69
C LEU A 143 -6.57 19.07 -7.69
N SER A 144 -7.62 19.86 -7.96
CA SER A 144 -8.88 19.71 -7.26
C SER A 144 -9.38 18.27 -7.43
N SER A 145 -10.08 17.76 -6.43
CA SER A 145 -10.64 16.41 -6.50
C SER A 145 -11.53 16.21 -7.72
N ASP A 146 -12.26 17.23 -8.19
CA ASP A 146 -13.22 17.09 -9.28
C ASP A 146 -12.59 17.26 -10.67
N ASP A 147 -11.37 17.81 -10.74
CA ASP A 147 -10.63 17.99 -11.99
C ASP A 147 -9.49 16.97 -12.17
N ASP A 148 -9.22 16.18 -11.13
CA ASP A 148 -8.17 15.17 -11.13
C ASP A 148 -8.51 14.02 -12.08
N HIS A 149 -7.82 14.05 -13.22
CA HIS A 149 -7.89 13.09 -14.33
C HIS A 149 -6.62 12.22 -14.41
N LEU A 150 -5.77 12.24 -13.38
CA LEU A 150 -4.51 11.51 -13.36
C LEU A 150 -4.45 10.51 -12.21
N LEU A 151 -4.66 10.98 -10.97
CA LEU A 151 -4.45 10.17 -9.77
C LEU A 151 -5.77 9.69 -9.16
N LYS A 152 -6.77 10.56 -9.06
CA LYS A 152 -8.10 10.21 -8.53
C LYS A 152 -9.08 9.77 -9.62
N MET A 153 -8.88 10.22 -10.86
CA MET A 153 -9.74 9.92 -12.01
C MET A 153 -11.23 10.27 -11.78
N SER A 154 -11.50 11.31 -11.00
CA SER A 154 -12.87 11.74 -10.66
C SER A 154 -13.41 12.81 -11.61
N ARG A 155 -12.59 13.30 -12.53
CA ARG A 155 -13.03 14.23 -13.58
C ARG A 155 -14.25 13.69 -14.31
N ASN A 156 -15.26 14.54 -14.50
CA ASN A 156 -16.49 14.16 -15.16
C ASN A 156 -16.19 13.71 -16.60
N CYS A 157 -16.41 12.43 -16.88
CA CYS A 157 -16.24 11.81 -18.19
C CYS A 157 -17.48 10.96 -18.50
N PRO A 158 -18.44 11.48 -19.29
CA PRO A 158 -19.67 10.76 -19.62
C PRO A 158 -19.41 9.41 -20.30
N GLU A 159 -18.44 9.36 -21.22
CA GLU A 159 -18.10 8.12 -21.92
C GLU A 159 -17.53 7.04 -20.99
N TYR A 160 -16.68 7.42 -20.04
CA TYR A 160 -16.22 6.48 -19.00
C TYR A 160 -17.39 5.92 -18.20
N ARG A 161 -18.35 6.77 -17.79
CA ARG A 161 -19.52 6.33 -17.02
C ARG A 161 -20.37 5.34 -17.81
N GLU A 162 -20.61 5.62 -19.10
CA GLU A 162 -21.36 4.75 -19.98
C GLU A 162 -20.66 3.40 -20.18
N ARG A 163 -19.35 3.43 -20.48
CA ARG A 163 -18.54 2.21 -20.66
C ARG A 163 -18.47 1.38 -19.39
N LEU A 164 -18.29 2.01 -18.23
CA LEU A 164 -18.30 1.33 -16.94
C LEU A 164 -19.66 0.71 -16.64
N HIS A 165 -20.75 1.41 -16.93
CA HIS A 165 -22.11 0.89 -16.77
C HIS A 165 -22.35 -0.34 -17.67
N LYS A 166 -21.99 -0.24 -18.96
CA LYS A 166 -22.08 -1.35 -19.92
C LYS A 166 -21.25 -2.56 -19.46
N LEU A 167 -20.01 -2.34 -19.02
CA LEU A 167 -19.14 -3.40 -18.51
C LEU A 167 -19.71 -4.05 -17.26
N THR A 168 -20.16 -3.25 -16.28
CA THR A 168 -20.68 -3.74 -15.00
C THR A 168 -21.92 -4.63 -15.18
N ASN A 169 -22.75 -4.34 -16.19
CA ASN A 169 -23.95 -5.12 -16.52
C ASN A 169 -23.71 -6.21 -17.57
N SER A 170 -22.46 -6.47 -17.97
CA SER A 170 -22.14 -7.50 -18.95
C SER A 170 -22.18 -8.92 -18.36
N ASP A 171 -22.44 -9.91 -19.22
CA ASP A 171 -22.37 -11.34 -18.85
C ASP A 171 -21.00 -11.72 -18.30
N GLN A 172 -19.93 -11.06 -18.77
CA GLN A 172 -18.58 -11.32 -18.27
C GLN A 172 -18.47 -10.98 -16.78
N VAL A 173 -19.01 -9.84 -16.35
CA VAL A 173 -19.02 -9.45 -14.94
C VAL A 173 -19.98 -10.33 -14.15
N ALA A 174 -21.16 -10.64 -14.68
CA ALA A 174 -22.11 -11.56 -14.02
C ALA A 174 -21.48 -12.94 -13.75
N LYS A 175 -20.79 -13.52 -14.74
CA LYS A 175 -20.03 -14.78 -14.60
C LYS A 175 -18.91 -14.69 -13.58
N LYS A 176 -18.26 -13.54 -13.42
CA LYS A 176 -17.24 -13.35 -12.37
C LYS A 176 -17.85 -13.21 -10.99
N ILE A 177 -18.99 -12.51 -10.87
CA ILE A 177 -19.72 -12.36 -9.61
C ILE A 177 -20.24 -13.70 -9.12
N SER A 178 -20.76 -14.56 -10.00
CA SER A 178 -21.29 -15.87 -9.61
C SER A 178 -20.25 -16.79 -8.95
N LEU A 179 -18.96 -16.65 -9.31
CA LEU A 179 -17.84 -17.35 -8.66
C LEU A 179 -17.68 -16.99 -7.17
N PHE A 180 -18.20 -15.85 -6.74
CA PHE A 180 -18.11 -15.37 -5.36
C PHE A 180 -19.48 -15.36 -4.66
N SER A 181 -20.49 -16.02 -5.22
CA SER A 181 -21.87 -16.06 -4.70
C SER A 181 -21.93 -16.38 -3.20
N GLU A 182 -21.24 -17.43 -2.74
CA GLU A 182 -21.21 -17.78 -1.32
C GLU A 182 -20.62 -16.67 -0.44
N THR A 183 -19.51 -16.06 -0.87
CA THR A 183 -18.88 -14.96 -0.14
C THR A 183 -19.79 -13.74 -0.07
N ILE A 184 -20.48 -13.45 -1.18
CA ILE A 184 -21.45 -12.35 -1.26
C ILE A 184 -22.60 -12.62 -0.29
N THR A 185 -23.25 -13.78 -0.34
CA THR A 185 -24.35 -14.15 0.58
C THR A 185 -23.94 -14.09 2.05
N ARG A 186 -22.70 -14.47 2.39
CA ARG A 186 -22.16 -14.31 3.74
C ARG A 186 -22.03 -12.83 4.13
N LEU A 187 -21.42 -12.01 3.28
CA LEU A 187 -21.28 -10.56 3.53
C LEU A 187 -22.64 -9.86 3.63
N GLU A 188 -23.61 -10.28 2.83
CA GLU A 188 -24.99 -9.81 2.88
C GLU A 188 -25.65 -10.11 4.23
N THR A 189 -25.49 -11.33 4.71
CA THR A 189 -26.01 -11.76 6.02
C THR A 189 -25.39 -10.94 7.16
N VAL A 190 -24.07 -10.71 7.11
CA VAL A 190 -23.37 -9.85 8.09
C VAL A 190 -23.89 -8.42 8.01
N PHE A 191 -24.10 -7.88 6.81
CA PHE A 191 -24.60 -6.53 6.63
C PHE A 191 -26.00 -6.33 7.20
N ARG A 192 -26.94 -7.24 6.90
CA ARG A 192 -28.34 -7.16 7.41
C ARG A 192 -28.35 -7.10 8.93
N LYS A 193 -27.53 -7.93 9.58
CA LYS A 193 -27.34 -7.91 11.04
C LYS A 193 -26.77 -6.59 11.56
N LEU A 194 -25.76 -6.02 10.90
CA LEU A 194 -25.11 -4.77 11.33
C LEU A 194 -25.97 -3.52 11.06
N SER A 195 -26.82 -3.57 10.03
CA SER A 195 -27.61 -2.43 9.58
C SER A 195 -29.04 -2.39 10.14
N ASN A 196 -29.49 -3.45 10.81
CA ASN A 196 -30.90 -3.66 11.16
C ASN A 196 -31.85 -3.46 9.95
N CYS A 197 -31.37 -3.69 8.72
CA CYS A 197 -32.15 -3.52 7.49
C CYS A 197 -32.49 -4.88 6.88
N TRP A 198 -33.78 -5.23 6.89
CA TRP A 198 -34.29 -6.51 6.38
C TRP A 198 -34.65 -6.47 4.88
N ILE A 199 -34.76 -5.27 4.29
CA ILE A 199 -35.27 -5.03 2.92
C ILE A 199 -34.20 -4.43 1.99
N CYS A 200 -32.99 -4.17 2.47
CA CYS A 200 -31.95 -3.54 1.65
C CYS A 200 -31.44 -4.51 0.56
N GLU A 201 -31.70 -4.18 -0.71
CA GLU A 201 -31.08 -4.85 -1.86
C GLU A 201 -29.57 -4.56 -1.86
N ILE A 202 -28.75 -5.61 -1.84
CA ILE A 202 -27.31 -5.47 -1.65
C ILE A 202 -26.64 -5.42 -3.02
N HIS A 203 -26.36 -4.20 -3.47
CA HIS A 203 -25.58 -4.00 -4.68
C HIS A 203 -24.07 -4.08 -4.38
N MET A 204 -23.27 -4.40 -5.40
CA MET A 204 -21.79 -4.47 -5.32
C MET A 204 -21.14 -3.24 -4.65
N LYS A 205 -21.73 -2.05 -4.80
CA LYS A 205 -21.27 -0.83 -4.13
C LYS A 205 -21.34 -0.95 -2.60
N LEU A 206 -22.34 -1.62 -2.06
CA LEU A 206 -22.52 -1.81 -0.61
C LEU A 206 -21.55 -2.86 -0.06
N ILE A 207 -21.34 -3.94 -0.80
CA ILE A 207 -20.33 -4.97 -0.49
C ILE A 207 -18.95 -4.33 -0.38
N TRP A 208 -18.61 -3.41 -1.28
CA TRP A 208 -17.35 -2.67 -1.22
C TRP A 208 -17.23 -1.78 0.04
N LYS A 209 -18.32 -1.18 0.53
CA LYS A 209 -18.29 -0.42 1.80
C LYS A 209 -17.93 -1.33 2.98
N LEU A 210 -18.46 -2.54 3.01
CA LEU A 210 -18.15 -3.52 4.07
C LEU A 210 -16.73 -4.04 3.96
N PHE A 211 -16.31 -4.36 2.73
CA PHE A 211 -14.97 -4.83 2.45
C PHE A 211 -13.90 -3.76 2.71
N THR A 212 -14.28 -2.50 2.88
CA THR A 212 -13.36 -1.44 3.31
C THR A 212 -13.45 -1.14 4.81
N GLY A 213 -14.62 -1.25 5.44
CA GLY A 213 -14.79 -1.04 6.87
C GLY A 213 -14.24 -2.20 7.72
N ILE A 214 -14.61 -3.43 7.38
CA ILE A 214 -14.26 -4.62 8.17
C ILE A 214 -12.73 -4.83 8.24
N PRO A 215 -11.96 -4.85 7.13
CA PRO A 215 -10.52 -4.98 7.23
C PRO A 215 -9.85 -3.87 8.04
N MET A 216 -10.41 -2.65 8.02
CA MET A 216 -9.87 -1.54 8.83
C MET A 216 -10.08 -1.81 10.33
N THR A 217 -11.25 -2.31 10.74
CA THR A 217 -11.44 -2.70 12.15
C THR A 217 -10.41 -3.76 12.58
N PHE A 218 -10.13 -4.77 11.74
CA PHE A 218 -9.11 -5.78 12.03
C PHE A 218 -7.68 -5.21 12.04
N ALA A 219 -7.34 -4.32 11.10
CA ALA A 219 -6.03 -3.68 11.06
C ALA A 219 -5.74 -2.86 12.33
N HIS A 220 -6.79 -2.29 12.92
CA HIS A 220 -6.75 -1.54 14.17
C HIS A 220 -7.00 -2.42 15.42
N ARG A 221 -7.04 -3.75 15.27
CA ARG A 221 -7.29 -4.74 16.33
C ARG A 221 -8.60 -4.50 17.10
N LEU A 222 -9.59 -3.94 16.41
CA LEU A 222 -10.94 -3.71 16.92
C LEU A 222 -11.79 -4.97 16.72
N VAL A 223 -12.66 -5.26 17.67
CA VAL A 223 -13.47 -6.49 17.72
C VAL A 223 -14.89 -6.19 17.25
N ILE A 224 -15.30 -6.73 16.11
CA ILE A 224 -16.72 -6.65 15.75
C ILE A 224 -17.48 -7.65 16.64
N ASN A 225 -18.01 -7.16 17.76
CA ASN A 225 -18.95 -7.89 18.60
C ASN A 225 -20.28 -7.99 17.85
N SER A 226 -20.40 -8.98 16.97
CA SER A 226 -21.72 -9.47 16.66
C SER A 226 -22.17 -10.31 17.84
N SER A 227 -23.29 -9.99 18.46
CA SER A 227 -24.04 -10.86 19.37
C SER A 227 -24.54 -12.16 18.68
N SER A 228 -23.89 -12.61 17.60
CA SER A 228 -24.37 -13.62 16.67
C SER A 228 -23.33 -14.67 16.24
N GLY A 229 -22.26 -14.87 17.02
CA GLY A 229 -21.41 -16.06 16.88
C GLY A 229 -20.74 -16.23 15.51
N ILE A 230 -20.42 -15.14 14.82
CA ILE A 230 -19.57 -15.23 13.62
C ILE A 230 -18.18 -15.64 14.10
N GLU A 231 -17.74 -16.86 13.78
CA GLU A 231 -16.34 -17.28 13.95
C GLU A 231 -15.41 -16.20 13.36
N GLN A 232 -14.88 -15.35 14.24
CA GLN A 232 -13.96 -14.26 13.92
C GLN A 232 -12.68 -14.78 13.23
N THR A 233 -12.46 -16.08 13.28
CA THR A 233 -11.23 -16.75 12.88
C THR A 233 -11.15 -17.07 11.39
N ARG A 234 -12.26 -17.09 10.63
CA ARG A 234 -12.27 -17.63 9.25
C ARG A 234 -12.62 -16.66 8.13
N LEU A 235 -13.23 -15.51 8.41
CA LEU A 235 -13.65 -14.59 7.34
C LEU A 235 -12.49 -13.88 6.65
N MET A 236 -11.40 -13.57 7.36
CA MET A 236 -10.17 -13.04 6.76
C MET A 236 -8.97 -13.35 7.65
N THR A 237 -8.40 -14.55 7.56
CA THR A 237 -7.03 -14.73 8.02
C THR A 237 -6.14 -13.81 7.17
N VAL A 238 -5.74 -12.69 7.76
CA VAL A 238 -4.75 -11.72 7.26
C VAL A 238 -3.44 -12.41 6.83
N SER A 239 -3.21 -13.68 7.20
CA SER A 239 -2.13 -14.52 6.68
C SER A 239 -2.15 -14.67 5.16
N SER A 240 -3.32 -14.81 4.52
CA SER A 240 -3.41 -14.95 3.06
C SER A 240 -3.02 -13.66 2.32
N CYS A 241 -3.41 -12.49 2.85
CA CYS A 241 -3.08 -11.20 2.24
C CYS A 241 -1.64 -10.71 2.59
N ARG A 242 -1.12 -11.03 3.79
CA ARG A 242 0.29 -10.78 4.17
C ARG A 242 1.26 -11.59 3.33
N SER A 243 0.87 -12.78 2.88
CA SER A 243 1.71 -13.63 2.03
C SER A 243 1.97 -12.98 0.67
N SER A 244 0.95 -12.34 0.09
CA SER A 244 1.07 -11.63 -1.19
C SER A 244 1.93 -10.36 -1.11
N LEU A 245 1.87 -9.60 0.00
CA LEU A 245 2.77 -8.44 0.20
C LEU A 245 4.21 -8.86 0.51
N LYS A 246 4.43 -9.88 1.35
CA LYS A 246 5.78 -10.42 1.61
C LYS A 246 6.39 -11.03 0.34
N PHE A 247 5.59 -11.61 -0.54
CA PHE A 247 6.03 -12.11 -1.85
C PHE A 247 6.43 -10.96 -2.80
N PHE A 248 5.68 -9.85 -2.80
CA PHE A 248 5.97 -8.68 -3.64
C PHE A 248 7.30 -8.00 -3.24
N PHE A 249 7.54 -7.80 -1.94
CA PHE A 249 8.80 -7.21 -1.47
C PHE A 249 10.02 -8.14 -1.57
N ARG A 250 9.84 -9.47 -1.43
CA ARG A 250 10.93 -10.44 -1.61
C ARG A 250 11.37 -10.60 -3.07
N ARG A 251 10.49 -10.37 -4.05
CA ARG A 251 10.83 -10.46 -5.48
C ARG A 251 11.58 -9.23 -5.98
N LEU A 252 11.31 -8.05 -5.41
CA LEU A 252 12.08 -6.81 -5.67
C LEU A 252 13.49 -6.82 -5.07
N ALA A 253 13.76 -7.69 -4.10
CA ALA A 253 15.09 -7.87 -3.51
C ALA A 253 15.93 -8.99 -4.18
N LYS A 254 15.30 -9.88 -4.97
CA LYS A 254 15.98 -11.01 -5.64
C LYS A 254 16.30 -10.77 -7.13
N ASN A 255 15.82 -9.68 -7.71
CA ASN A 255 16.12 -9.29 -9.10
C ASN A 255 17.08 -8.08 -9.16
N LYS A 256 18.11 -8.09 -8.31
CA LYS A 256 19.29 -7.24 -8.45
C LYS A 256 20.51 -8.13 -8.46
#